data_AF-A0A955PIV4-F1
#
_entry.id   AF-A0A955PIV4-F1
#
_cell.length_a   1.000
_cell.length_b   1.000
_cell.length_c   1.000
_cell.angle_alpha   90.00
_cell.angle_beta   90.00
_cell.angle_gamma   90.00
#
_symmetry.space_group_name_H-M   'P 1'
#
loop_
_entity.id
_entity.type
_entity.pdbx_description
1 polymer ?
#
loop_
_entity_poly.entity_id
_entity_poly.type
_entity_poly.pdbx_seq_one_letter_code
_entity_poly.pdbx_strand_id
1 'polypeptide(L)'
;MKNRETLLSLIFLTVALSILFAPVLLRGETFALGDVPDQFLPWRIFTAEEIADGRIPLWNPYTFCGSPFLANMQSAVLYPIDRAVDLFFQPEQGVGIGMILHLFLGGFFLFLLARSFGASELPSGIVAIGYALGGFHAIHFLGGNLLTITSSIYLPGHLWVVHSLRERIEEGRRIGFLPLIGVLLAVLQVLSGHAQMTFYNAFFVGLFFVLNLIQMKSGRL
;
A
#
# COMPACT_ATOMS: atom_id res chain seq x y z
N MET A 1 -29.83 2.48 -0.15
CA MET A 1 -29.44 1.89 1.15
C MET A 1 -28.01 1.33 1.19
N LYS A 2 -27.40 0.86 0.09
CA LYS A 2 -26.00 0.34 0.01
C LYS A 2 -24.85 1.27 0.46
N ASN A 3 -25.03 2.60 0.41
CA ASN A 3 -23.92 3.54 0.67
C ASN A 3 -23.65 3.79 2.16
N ARG A 4 -24.66 3.65 3.03
CA ARG A 4 -24.52 3.97 4.46
C ARG A 4 -23.61 2.98 5.18
N GLU A 5 -23.81 1.69 4.95
CA GLU A 5 -23.02 0.64 5.60
C GLU A 5 -21.57 0.61 5.10
N THR A 6 -21.37 0.83 3.80
CA THR A 6 -20.03 1.02 3.23
C THR A 6 -19.31 2.17 3.92
N LEU A 7 -19.98 3.32 4.03
CA LEU A 7 -19.43 4.48 4.73
C LEU A 7 -19.12 4.17 6.19
N LEU A 8 -20.00 3.46 6.90
CA LEU A 8 -19.77 3.05 8.29
C LEU A 8 -18.54 2.14 8.42
N SER A 9 -18.35 1.16 7.55
CA SER A 9 -17.17 0.28 7.57
C SER A 9 -15.86 1.07 7.32
N LEU A 10 -15.87 2.03 6.40
CA LEU A 10 -14.71 2.87 6.13
C LEU A 10 -14.44 3.87 7.26
N ILE A 11 -15.49 4.45 7.86
CA ILE A 11 -15.38 5.26 9.07
C ILE A 11 -14.79 4.42 10.20
N PHE A 12 -15.25 3.18 10.37
CA PHE A 12 -14.78 2.32 11.43
C PHE A 12 -13.30 1.94 11.25
N LEU A 13 -12.86 1.62 10.02
CA LEU A 13 -11.44 1.43 9.71
C LEU A 13 -10.62 2.69 10.01
N THR A 14 -11.12 3.86 9.61
CA THR A 14 -10.46 5.15 9.86
C THR A 14 -10.34 5.40 11.36
N VAL A 15 -11.42 5.24 12.12
CA VAL A 15 -11.44 5.44 13.57
C VAL A 15 -10.50 4.46 14.28
N ALA A 16 -10.48 3.19 13.88
CA ALA A 16 -9.59 2.19 14.45
C ALA A 16 -8.11 2.57 14.26
N LEU A 17 -7.73 2.97 13.04
CA LEU A 17 -6.38 3.47 12.76
C LEU A 17 -6.09 4.76 13.54
N SER A 18 -7.04 5.70 13.60
CA SER A 18 -6.86 6.96 14.32
C SER A 18 -6.67 6.78 15.82
N ILE A 19 -7.37 5.82 16.44
CA ILE A 19 -7.21 5.51 17.86
C ILE A 19 -5.83 4.90 18.11
N LEU A 20 -5.44 3.91 17.31
CA LEU A 20 -4.16 3.21 17.49
C LEU A 20 -2.97 4.14 17.26
N PHE A 21 -3.05 4.99 16.25
CA PHE A 21 -2.00 5.94 15.87
C PHE A 21 -2.27 7.36 16.36
N ALA A 22 -3.11 7.53 17.39
CA ALA A 22 -3.40 8.83 18.00
C ALA A 22 -2.13 9.61 18.42
N PRO A 23 -1.06 8.96 18.95
CA PRO A 23 0.20 9.65 19.23
C PRO A 23 0.81 10.35 18.01
N VAL A 24 0.80 9.68 16.85
CA VAL A 24 1.32 10.22 15.59
C VAL A 24 0.45 11.36 15.10
N LEU A 25 -0.88 11.17 15.13
CA LEU A 25 -1.84 12.13 14.60
C LEU A 25 -1.96 13.40 15.45
N LEU A 26 -1.92 13.27 16.78
CA LEU A 26 -2.20 14.37 17.70
C LEU A 26 -0.94 15.04 18.23
N ARG A 27 0.16 14.29 18.37
CA ARG A 27 1.41 14.78 18.99
C ARG A 27 2.57 14.86 18.00
N GLY A 28 2.38 14.43 16.75
CA GLY A 28 3.42 14.42 15.74
C GLY A 28 4.57 13.47 16.07
N GLU A 29 4.32 12.47 16.92
CA GLU A 29 5.32 11.46 17.24
C GLU A 29 5.66 10.65 15.99
N THR A 30 6.96 10.35 15.82
CA THR A 30 7.45 9.51 14.74
C THR A 30 7.90 8.16 15.26
N PHE A 31 7.97 7.19 14.36
CA PHE A 31 8.40 5.83 14.67
C PHE A 31 9.92 5.76 14.67
N ALA A 32 10.54 5.89 15.85
CA ALA A 32 11.98 5.73 16.02
C ALA A 32 12.35 4.27 16.38
N LEU A 33 11.89 3.30 15.58
CA LEU A 33 12.14 1.87 15.79
C LEU A 33 12.77 1.23 14.56
N GLY A 34 13.61 0.20 14.79
CA GLY A 34 14.29 -0.55 13.74
C GLY A 34 15.10 0.35 12.81
N ASP A 35 14.99 0.13 11.51
CA ASP A 35 15.77 0.84 10.48
C ASP A 35 15.24 2.26 10.18
N VAL A 36 14.11 2.67 10.76
CA VAL A 36 13.50 3.98 10.46
C VAL A 36 14.42 5.15 10.83
N PRO A 37 14.91 5.29 12.09
CA PRO A 37 15.77 6.41 12.46
C PRO A 37 17.12 6.42 11.75
N ASP A 38 17.67 5.24 11.45
CA ASP A 38 19.05 5.10 10.96
C ASP A 38 19.15 5.10 9.42
N GLN A 39 18.08 4.74 8.72
CA GLN A 39 18.09 4.57 7.27
C GLN A 39 16.95 5.33 6.58
N PHE A 40 15.69 5.00 6.87
CA PHE A 40 14.56 5.50 6.07
C PHE A 40 14.25 6.98 6.31
N LEU A 41 14.32 7.47 7.55
CA LEU A 41 14.08 8.87 7.86
C LEU A 41 15.16 9.78 7.27
N PRO A 42 16.49 9.52 7.45
CA PRO A 42 17.53 10.30 6.78
C PRO A 42 17.40 10.31 5.26
N TRP A 43 17.07 9.17 4.64
CA TRP A 43 16.84 9.10 3.19
C TRP A 43 15.62 9.90 2.73
N ARG A 44 14.56 9.94 3.53
CA ARG A 44 13.36 10.73 3.24
C ARG A 44 13.64 12.23 3.39
N ILE A 45 14.41 12.64 4.41
CA ILE A 45 14.89 14.02 4.57
C ILE A 45 15.72 14.43 3.35
N PHE A 46 16.74 13.66 3.00
CA PHE A 46 17.59 13.93 1.83
C PHE A 46 16.79 14.03 0.53
N THR A 47 15.80 13.15 0.35
CA THR A 47 14.89 13.19 -0.81
C THR A 47 14.07 14.48 -0.83
N ALA A 48 13.51 14.89 0.32
CA ALA A 48 12.70 16.10 0.43
C ALA A 48 13.53 17.36 0.16
N GLU A 49 14.75 17.44 0.70
CA GLU A 49 15.68 18.56 0.47
C GLU A 49 16.07 18.69 -1.01
N GLU A 50 16.49 17.60 -1.65
CA GLU A 50 16.86 17.63 -3.07
C GLU A 50 15.68 18.02 -3.96
N ILE A 51 14.48 17.50 -3.70
CA ILE A 51 13.28 17.84 -4.46
C ILE A 51 12.86 19.29 -4.24
N ALA A 52 12.97 19.80 -3.00
CA ALA A 52 12.67 21.20 -2.68
C ALA A 52 13.59 22.16 -3.47
N ASP A 53 14.83 21.75 -3.72
CA ASP A 53 15.78 22.47 -4.56
C ASP A 53 15.60 22.23 -6.08
N GLY A 54 14.56 21.49 -6.49
CA GLY A 54 14.29 21.17 -7.89
C GLY A 54 15.23 20.12 -8.48
N ARG A 55 15.93 19.35 -7.65
CA ARG A 55 16.84 18.27 -8.06
C ARG A 55 16.19 16.90 -7.82
N ILE A 56 16.47 15.97 -8.73
CA ILE A 56 16.17 14.56 -8.49
C ILE A 56 17.38 13.97 -7.77
N PRO A 57 17.23 13.33 -6.60
CA PRO A 57 18.35 12.82 -5.81
C PRO A 57 18.96 11.59 -6.50
N LEU A 58 19.96 11.81 -7.36
CA LEU A 58 20.62 10.74 -8.12
C LEU A 58 21.71 10.03 -7.29
N TRP A 59 22.45 10.77 -6.47
CA TRP A 59 23.61 10.30 -5.73
C TRP A 59 23.51 10.72 -4.27
N ASN A 60 23.71 9.78 -3.35
CA ASN A 60 23.76 10.06 -1.91
C ASN A 60 25.23 10.09 -1.48
N PRO A 61 25.79 11.26 -1.13
CA PRO A 61 27.19 11.40 -0.74
C PRO A 61 27.48 10.91 0.68
N TYR A 62 26.43 10.71 1.51
CA TYR A 62 26.56 10.44 2.94
C TYR A 62 26.78 8.96 3.26
N THR A 63 26.53 8.06 2.31
CA THR A 63 26.61 6.61 2.53
C THR A 63 27.80 6.01 1.78
N PHE A 64 28.71 5.33 2.49
CA PHE A 64 29.89 4.65 1.93
C PHE A 64 30.78 5.50 0.99
N CYS A 65 31.02 6.77 1.32
CA CYS A 65 31.72 7.75 0.46
C CYS A 65 30.97 8.09 -0.85
N GLY A 66 29.70 7.71 -0.94
CA GLY A 66 28.85 7.93 -2.10
C GLY A 66 28.19 6.65 -2.59
N SER A 67 26.88 6.73 -2.89
CA SER A 67 26.13 5.62 -3.46
C SER A 67 25.04 6.10 -4.44
N PRO A 68 24.70 5.30 -5.46
CA PRO A 68 23.66 5.67 -6.42
C PRO A 68 22.28 5.58 -5.77
N PHE A 69 21.70 6.74 -5.44
CA PHE A 69 20.51 6.84 -4.60
C PHE A 69 19.22 6.54 -5.37
N LEU A 70 19.03 7.14 -6.55
CA LEU A 70 17.85 6.86 -7.37
C LEU A 70 17.81 5.39 -7.85
N ALA A 71 18.97 4.78 -8.08
CA ALA A 71 19.06 3.37 -8.47
C ALA A 71 18.80 2.41 -7.29
N ASN A 72 18.89 2.90 -6.05
CA ASN A 72 18.47 2.15 -4.89
C ASN A 72 16.95 2.16 -4.80
N MET A 73 16.33 1.02 -5.10
CA MET A 73 14.89 0.82 -5.03
C MET A 73 14.31 1.23 -3.67
N GLN A 74 15.02 0.97 -2.58
CA GLN A 74 14.56 1.27 -1.22
C GLN A 74 14.50 2.77 -0.91
N SER A 75 15.16 3.62 -1.69
CA SER A 75 15.04 5.08 -1.53
C SER A 75 13.62 5.58 -1.86
N ALA A 76 12.88 4.81 -2.67
CA ALA A 76 11.51 5.11 -3.09
C ALA A 76 11.31 6.55 -3.58
N VAL A 77 12.34 7.19 -4.16
CA VAL A 77 12.35 8.61 -4.56
C VAL A 77 11.14 8.98 -5.42
N LEU A 78 10.81 8.11 -6.38
CA LEU A 78 9.74 8.34 -7.35
C LEU A 78 8.37 7.85 -6.88
N TYR A 79 8.22 7.44 -5.61
CA TYR A 79 6.96 6.91 -5.11
C TYR A 79 5.98 8.03 -4.75
N PRO A 80 4.87 8.18 -5.49
CA PRO A 80 4.05 9.39 -5.40
C PRO A 80 3.27 9.51 -4.10
N ILE A 81 2.94 8.39 -3.41
CA ILE A 81 2.20 8.45 -2.14
C ILE A 81 3.07 9.10 -1.06
N ASP A 82 4.34 8.69 -0.96
CA ASP A 82 5.25 9.32 0.00
C ASP A 82 5.56 10.76 -0.39
N ARG A 83 5.78 11.06 -1.69
CA ARG A 83 5.98 12.44 -2.15
C ARG A 83 4.78 13.33 -1.85
N ALA A 84 3.56 12.83 -2.01
CA ALA A 84 2.36 13.57 -1.66
C ALA A 84 2.30 13.88 -0.17
N VAL A 85 2.67 12.93 0.70
CA VAL A 85 2.74 13.15 2.15
C VAL A 85 3.82 14.19 2.50
N ASP A 86 4.98 14.14 1.84
CA ASP A 86 6.10 15.06 2.09
C ASP A 86 5.76 16.52 1.71
N LEU A 87 4.76 16.76 0.85
CA LEU A 87 4.27 18.11 0.53
C LEU A 87 3.49 18.76 1.67
N PHE A 88 2.91 17.98 2.58
CA PHE A 88 2.03 18.48 3.64
C PHE A 88 2.62 18.34 5.04
N PHE A 89 3.61 17.46 5.22
CA PHE A 89 4.18 17.11 6.52
C PHE A 89 5.70 17.13 6.47
N GLN A 90 6.32 17.55 7.58
CA GLN A 90 7.77 17.41 7.77
C GLN A 90 8.15 15.92 7.77
N PRO A 91 9.35 15.54 7.29
CA PRO A 91 9.72 14.13 7.10
C PRO A 91 9.51 13.24 8.33
N GLU A 92 9.77 13.75 9.53
CA GLU A 92 9.59 13.03 10.79
C GLU A 92 8.13 12.62 10.97
N GLN A 93 7.19 13.55 10.77
CA GLN A 93 5.76 13.28 10.84
C GLN A 93 5.27 12.50 9.61
N GLY A 94 5.84 12.79 8.45
CA GLY A 94 5.48 12.22 7.15
C GLY A 94 5.67 10.70 7.10
N VAL A 95 6.70 10.17 7.74
CA VAL A 95 6.85 8.70 7.90
C VAL A 95 5.64 8.10 8.60
N GLY A 96 5.21 8.73 9.70
CA GLY A 96 4.08 8.26 10.50
C GLY A 96 2.75 8.32 9.75
N ILE A 97 2.47 9.48 9.16
CA ILE A 97 1.26 9.71 8.36
C ILE A 97 1.23 8.79 7.13
N GLY A 98 2.38 8.65 6.46
CA GLY A 98 2.55 7.74 5.34
C GLY A 98 2.17 6.32 5.73
N MET A 99 2.68 5.80 6.84
CA MET A 99 2.33 4.46 7.32
C MET A 99 0.81 4.28 7.51
N ILE A 100 0.15 5.21 8.20
CA ILE A 100 -1.29 5.15 8.46
C ILE A 100 -2.07 5.12 7.14
N LEU A 101 -1.68 5.96 6.18
CA LEU A 101 -2.28 6.01 4.86
C LEU A 101 -2.13 4.67 4.12
N HIS A 102 -0.96 4.05 4.17
CA HIS A 102 -0.74 2.75 3.53
C HIS A 102 -1.58 1.64 4.16
N LEU A 103 -1.65 1.58 5.49
CA LEU A 103 -2.49 0.61 6.19
C LEU A 103 -3.97 0.81 5.86
N PHE A 104 -4.43 2.06 5.77
CA PHE A 104 -5.78 2.39 5.31
C PHE A 104 -6.02 1.89 3.88
N LEU A 105 -5.10 2.18 2.94
CA LEU A 105 -5.22 1.76 1.55
C LEU A 105 -5.26 0.23 1.41
N GLY A 106 -4.39 -0.48 2.12
CA GLY A 106 -4.39 -1.94 2.15
C GLY A 106 -5.70 -2.53 2.69
N GLY A 107 -6.19 -1.99 3.80
CA GLY A 107 -7.50 -2.35 4.36
C GLY A 107 -8.64 -2.04 3.38
N PHE A 108 -8.61 -0.87 2.73
CA PHE A 108 -9.59 -0.46 1.72
C PHE A 108 -9.59 -1.40 0.51
N PHE A 109 -8.44 -1.78 0.00
CA PHE A 109 -8.36 -2.74 -1.10
C PHE A 109 -8.89 -4.12 -0.70
N LEU A 110 -8.62 -4.57 0.53
CA LEU A 110 -9.18 -5.83 1.00
C LEU A 110 -10.70 -5.74 1.21
N PHE A 111 -11.21 -4.60 1.66
CA PHE A 111 -12.64 -4.32 1.69
C PHE A 111 -13.26 -4.47 0.30
N LEU A 112 -12.66 -3.87 -0.73
CA LEU A 112 -13.12 -4.00 -2.12
C LEU A 112 -13.08 -5.45 -2.61
N LEU A 113 -12.01 -6.18 -2.30
CA LEU A 113 -11.89 -7.60 -2.63
C LEU A 113 -13.02 -8.43 -1.98
N ALA A 114 -13.24 -8.26 -0.68
CA ALA A 114 -14.31 -8.96 0.04
C ALA A 114 -15.70 -8.66 -0.54
N ARG A 115 -15.95 -7.39 -0.87
CA ARG A 115 -17.19 -6.97 -1.55
C ARG A 115 -17.35 -7.60 -2.93
N SER A 116 -16.26 -7.77 -3.66
CA SER A 116 -16.29 -8.43 -4.97
C SER A 116 -16.58 -9.93 -4.88
N PHE A 117 -16.33 -10.58 -3.74
CA PHE A 117 -16.80 -11.95 -3.48
C PHE A 117 -18.25 -12.04 -2.96
N GLY A 118 -18.99 -10.92 -2.93
CA GLY A 118 -20.37 -10.87 -2.46
C GLY A 118 -20.54 -10.81 -0.93
N ALA A 119 -19.45 -10.60 -0.16
CA ALA A 119 -19.56 -10.40 1.28
C ALA A 119 -20.37 -9.13 1.60
N SER A 120 -21.14 -9.14 2.69
CA SER A 120 -21.82 -7.94 3.19
C SER A 120 -20.83 -6.92 3.76
N GLU A 121 -21.30 -5.70 4.00
CA GLU A 121 -20.50 -4.52 4.34
C GLU A 121 -19.77 -4.67 5.68
N LEU A 122 -20.45 -5.25 6.68
CA LEU A 122 -19.87 -5.46 8.01
C LEU A 122 -18.73 -6.50 7.99
N PRO A 123 -18.90 -7.74 7.47
CA PRO A 123 -17.80 -8.68 7.28
C PRO A 123 -16.64 -8.11 6.48
N SER A 124 -16.93 -7.34 5.42
CA SER A 124 -15.89 -6.67 4.61
C SER A 124 -15.08 -5.67 5.44
N GLY A 125 -15.73 -4.93 6.35
CA GLY A 125 -15.07 -4.03 7.28
C GLY A 125 -14.21 -4.76 8.31
N ILE A 126 -14.69 -5.90 8.84
CA ILE A 126 -13.95 -6.72 9.80
C ILE A 126 -12.65 -7.25 9.19
N VAL A 127 -12.71 -7.80 7.97
CA VAL A 127 -11.49 -8.30 7.30
C VAL A 127 -10.53 -7.18 6.93
N ALA A 128 -11.03 -6.01 6.53
CA ALA A 128 -10.20 -4.83 6.25
C ALA A 128 -9.39 -4.39 7.47
N ILE A 129 -10.01 -4.36 8.65
CA ILE A 129 -9.33 -4.04 9.91
C ILE A 129 -8.37 -5.16 10.30
N GLY A 130 -8.80 -6.41 10.19
CA GLY A 130 -7.95 -7.57 10.49
C GLY A 130 -6.69 -7.61 9.64
N TYR A 131 -6.75 -7.12 8.40
CA TYR A 131 -5.57 -6.95 7.54
C TYR A 131 -4.73 -5.75 7.93
N ALA A 132 -5.34 -4.56 8.06
CA ALA A 132 -4.62 -3.33 8.38
C ALA A 132 -3.87 -3.44 9.72
N LEU A 133 -4.49 -4.08 10.72
CA LEU A 133 -3.96 -4.27 12.08
C LEU A 133 -3.43 -5.69 12.34
N GLY A 134 -3.24 -6.48 11.28
CA GLY A 134 -2.81 -7.87 11.39
C GLY A 134 -1.36 -8.03 11.86
N GLY A 135 -1.03 -9.21 12.38
CA GLY A 135 0.28 -9.51 12.95
C GLY A 135 1.46 -9.28 11.99
N PHE A 136 1.25 -9.49 10.68
CA PHE A 136 2.26 -9.18 9.66
C PHE A 136 2.66 -7.70 9.65
N HIS A 137 1.69 -6.77 9.64
CA HIS A 137 2.01 -5.35 9.70
C HIS A 137 2.53 -4.96 11.08
N ALA A 138 2.00 -5.52 12.16
CA ALA A 138 2.46 -5.24 13.51
C ALA A 138 3.95 -5.59 13.73
N ILE A 139 4.40 -6.76 13.27
CA ILE A 139 5.80 -7.16 13.45
C ILE A 139 6.76 -6.34 12.58
N HIS A 140 6.38 -6.04 11.33
CA HIS A 140 7.22 -5.22 10.44
C HIS A 140 7.25 -3.76 10.88
N PHE A 141 6.18 -3.28 11.51
CA PHE A 141 6.13 -1.97 12.13
C PHE A 141 7.12 -1.88 13.29
N LEU A 142 7.11 -2.85 14.21
CA LEU A 142 8.06 -2.90 15.33
C LEU A 142 9.51 -3.09 14.86
N GLY A 143 9.71 -3.81 13.77
CA GLY A 143 11.01 -4.00 13.14
C GLY A 143 11.50 -2.82 12.29
N GLY A 144 10.73 -1.73 12.17
CA GLY A 144 11.10 -0.57 11.36
C GLY A 144 11.14 -0.82 9.84
N ASN A 145 10.56 -1.94 9.38
CA ASN A 145 10.60 -2.34 7.97
C ASN A 145 9.42 -1.69 7.20
N LEU A 146 9.49 -0.37 7.08
CA LEU A 146 8.46 0.48 6.48
C LEU A 146 8.09 0.01 5.08
N LEU A 147 9.09 -0.26 4.25
CA LEU A 147 8.89 -0.62 2.86
C LEU A 147 8.16 -1.96 2.69
N THR A 148 8.30 -2.89 3.64
CA THR A 148 7.55 -4.16 3.59
C THR A 148 6.05 -3.87 3.67
N ILE A 149 5.66 -2.93 4.53
CA ILE A 149 4.27 -2.53 4.71
C ILE A 149 3.77 -1.72 3.51
N THR A 150 4.56 -0.75 3.02
CA THR A 150 4.13 0.08 1.87
C THR A 150 3.99 -0.73 0.59
N SER A 151 4.76 -1.80 0.40
CA SER A 151 4.60 -2.70 -0.75
C SER A 151 3.55 -3.79 -0.55
N SER A 152 3.32 -4.29 0.68
CA SER A 152 2.36 -5.38 0.93
C SER A 152 0.92 -5.00 0.60
N ILE A 153 0.57 -3.72 0.79
CA ILE A 153 -0.81 -3.22 0.69
C ILE A 153 -1.42 -3.39 -0.70
N TYR A 154 -0.60 -3.54 -1.75
CA TYR A 154 -1.04 -3.65 -3.13
C TYR A 154 -1.60 -5.03 -3.48
N LEU A 155 -1.23 -6.07 -2.73
CA LEU A 155 -1.71 -7.44 -2.97
C LEU A 155 -3.25 -7.53 -3.03
N PRO A 156 -4.02 -7.13 -2.01
CA PRO A 156 -5.48 -7.18 -2.09
C PRO A 156 -6.04 -6.36 -3.25
N GLY A 157 -5.40 -5.25 -3.63
CA GLY A 157 -5.82 -4.41 -4.75
C GLY A 157 -5.66 -5.13 -6.09
N HIS A 158 -4.53 -5.82 -6.27
CA HIS A 158 -4.30 -6.66 -7.45
C HIS A 158 -5.29 -7.82 -7.55
N LEU A 159 -5.54 -8.52 -6.44
CA LEU A 159 -6.52 -9.61 -6.41
C LEU A 159 -7.93 -9.10 -6.73
N TRP A 160 -8.30 -7.92 -6.21
CA TRP A 160 -9.58 -7.29 -6.50
C TRP A 160 -9.75 -6.97 -7.98
N VAL A 161 -8.71 -6.41 -8.63
CA VAL A 161 -8.72 -6.15 -10.07
C VAL A 161 -8.90 -7.44 -10.86
N VAL A 162 -8.14 -8.49 -10.55
CA VAL A 162 -8.21 -9.78 -11.25
C VAL A 162 -9.60 -10.41 -11.11
N HIS A 163 -10.13 -10.49 -9.89
CA HIS A 163 -11.46 -11.05 -9.63
C HIS A 163 -12.56 -10.24 -10.33
N SER A 164 -12.52 -8.92 -10.20
CA SER A 164 -13.51 -8.01 -10.84
C SER A 164 -13.47 -8.07 -12.36
N LEU A 165 -12.29 -8.26 -12.96
CA LEU A 165 -12.15 -8.46 -14.41
C LEU A 165 -12.81 -9.76 -14.85
N ARG A 166 -12.55 -10.86 -14.14
CA ARG A 166 -13.17 -12.15 -14.44
C ARG A 166 -14.70 -12.05 -14.40
N GLU A 167 -15.28 -11.57 -13.29
CA GLU A 167 -16.73 -11.49 -13.14
C GLU A 167 -17.37 -10.68 -14.27
N ARG A 168 -16.78 -9.53 -14.62
CA ARG A 168 -17.29 -8.71 -15.71
C ARG A 168 -17.21 -9.41 -17.06
N ILE A 169 -16.13 -10.16 -17.33
CA ILE A 169 -16.00 -10.92 -18.56
C ILE A 169 -17.02 -12.06 -18.63
N GLU A 170 -17.23 -12.80 -17.53
CA GLU A 170 -18.21 -13.89 -17.46
C GLU A 170 -19.65 -13.37 -17.64
N GLU A 171 -19.97 -12.21 -17.06
CA GLU A 171 -21.28 -11.58 -17.18
C GLU A 171 -21.47 -10.76 -18.47
N GLY A 172 -20.45 -10.71 -19.36
CA GLY A 172 -20.50 -9.90 -20.58
C GLY A 172 -20.57 -8.37 -20.33
N ARG A 173 -20.20 -7.91 -19.13
CA ARG A 173 -20.15 -6.50 -18.76
C ARG A 173 -18.87 -5.84 -19.29
N ARG A 174 -18.94 -4.52 -19.54
CA ARG A 174 -17.75 -3.73 -19.91
C ARG A 174 -16.72 -3.73 -18.77
N ILE A 175 -15.48 -4.07 -19.10
CA ILE A 175 -14.34 -4.08 -18.14
C ILE A 175 -13.90 -2.66 -17.73
N GLY A 176 -14.19 -1.65 -18.55
CA GLY A 176 -13.90 -0.24 -18.25
C GLY A 176 -12.40 0.01 -17.98
N PHE A 177 -12.10 0.82 -16.96
CA PHE A 177 -10.74 1.20 -16.58
C PHE A 177 -10.02 0.19 -15.67
N LEU A 178 -10.62 -0.98 -15.36
CA LEU A 178 -10.00 -1.96 -14.46
C LEU A 178 -8.58 -2.39 -14.87
N PRO A 179 -8.26 -2.64 -16.15
CA PRO A 179 -6.89 -2.98 -16.54
C PRO A 179 -5.90 -1.84 -16.25
N LEU A 180 -6.30 -0.59 -16.49
CA LEU A 180 -5.47 0.57 -16.21
C LEU A 180 -5.23 0.74 -14.71
N ILE A 181 -6.25 0.49 -13.88
CA ILE A 181 -6.10 0.47 -12.41
C ILE A 181 -5.11 -0.63 -12.00
N GLY A 182 -5.21 -1.83 -12.59
CA GLY A 182 -4.26 -2.93 -12.32
C GLY A 182 -2.82 -2.56 -12.65
N VAL A 183 -2.58 -1.94 -13.81
CA VAL A 183 -1.26 -1.43 -14.21
C VAL A 183 -0.77 -0.34 -13.26
N LEU A 184 -1.63 0.62 -12.90
CA LEU A 184 -1.29 1.68 -11.97
C LEU A 184 -0.85 1.11 -10.60
N LEU A 185 -1.61 0.17 -10.03
CA LEU A 185 -1.25 -0.48 -8.78
C LEU A 185 0.10 -1.21 -8.89
N ALA A 186 0.40 -1.82 -10.04
CA ALA A 186 1.65 -2.56 -10.24
C ALA A 186 2.85 -1.59 -10.31
N VAL A 187 2.68 -0.48 -11.02
CA VAL A 187 3.69 0.59 -11.08
C VAL A 187 3.92 1.17 -9.68
N LEU A 188 2.86 1.50 -8.95
CA LEU A 188 2.96 2.03 -7.59
C LEU A 188 3.64 1.05 -6.63
N GLN A 189 3.32 -0.24 -6.73
CA GLN A 189 3.98 -1.29 -5.94
C GLN A 189 5.49 -1.34 -6.22
N VAL A 190 5.92 -1.30 -7.49
CA VAL A 190 7.34 -1.27 -7.83
C VAL A 190 8.01 0.00 -7.28
N LEU A 191 7.36 1.15 -7.44
CA LEU A 191 7.91 2.43 -6.96
C LEU A 191 7.98 2.50 -5.42
N SER A 192 7.13 1.76 -4.70
CA SER A 192 7.13 1.73 -3.22
C SER A 192 8.39 1.13 -2.59
N GLY A 193 9.29 0.53 -3.39
CA GLY A 193 10.69 0.37 -3.01
C GLY A 193 11.09 -1.00 -2.45
N HIS A 194 10.18 -1.98 -2.37
CA HIS A 194 10.51 -3.31 -1.85
C HIS A 194 10.44 -4.42 -2.92
N ALA A 195 11.60 -4.79 -3.47
CA ALA A 195 11.72 -5.83 -4.51
C ALA A 195 11.13 -7.19 -4.07
N GLN A 196 11.46 -7.63 -2.86
CA GLN A 196 11.00 -8.93 -2.35
C GLN A 196 9.47 -9.00 -2.22
N MET A 197 8.82 -7.98 -1.64
CA MET A 197 7.36 -7.95 -1.57
C MET A 197 6.71 -7.81 -2.95
N THR A 198 7.34 -7.06 -3.86
CA THR A 198 6.89 -6.98 -5.26
C THR A 198 6.86 -8.37 -5.90
N PHE A 199 7.92 -9.16 -5.72
CA PHE A 199 8.01 -10.52 -6.23
C PHE A 199 6.96 -11.45 -5.59
N TYR A 200 6.80 -11.41 -4.26
CA TYR A 200 5.79 -12.21 -3.57
C TYR A 200 4.37 -11.88 -4.03
N ASN A 201 4.04 -10.59 -4.14
CA ASN A 201 2.73 -10.18 -4.63
C ASN A 201 2.51 -10.63 -6.07
N ALA A 202 3.51 -10.48 -6.96
CA ALA A 202 3.41 -10.95 -8.34
C ALA A 202 3.17 -12.46 -8.42
N PHE A 203 3.85 -13.25 -7.58
CA PHE A 203 3.65 -14.70 -7.50
C PHE A 203 2.21 -15.05 -7.09
N PHE A 204 1.70 -14.47 -5.99
CA PHE A 204 0.34 -14.76 -5.52
C PHE A 204 -0.75 -14.25 -6.47
N VAL A 205 -0.54 -13.09 -7.10
CA VAL A 205 -1.45 -12.56 -8.13
C VAL A 205 -1.45 -13.47 -9.36
N GLY A 206 -0.28 -13.95 -9.79
CA GLY A 206 -0.15 -14.90 -10.90
C GLY A 206 -0.86 -16.22 -10.60
N LEU A 207 -0.66 -16.79 -9.41
CA LEU A 207 -1.34 -18.00 -8.96
C LEU A 207 -2.87 -17.79 -8.94
N PHE A 208 -3.34 -16.70 -8.34
CA PHE A 208 -4.75 -16.37 -8.28
C PHE A 208 -5.36 -16.20 -9.67
N PHE A 209 -4.65 -15.52 -10.58
CA PHE A 209 -5.05 -15.37 -11.97
C PHE A 209 -5.21 -16.72 -12.70
N VAL A 210 -4.23 -17.62 -12.55
CA VAL A 210 -4.30 -18.96 -13.14
C VAL A 210 -5.49 -19.76 -12.61
N LEU A 211 -5.74 -19.72 -11.29
CA LEU A 211 -6.89 -20.39 -10.68
C LEU A 211 -8.23 -19.85 -11.23
N ASN A 212 -8.33 -18.53 -11.40
CA ASN A 212 -9.49 -17.88 -12.00
C ASN A 212 -9.70 -18.33 -13.46
N LEU A 213 -8.62 -18.45 -14.26
CA LEU A 213 -8.71 -18.96 -15.64
C LEU A 213 -9.19 -20.41 -15.71
N ILE A 214 -8.76 -21.26 -14.77
CA ILE A 214 -9.19 -22.67 -14.70
C ILE A 214 -10.69 -22.73 -14.39
N GLN A 215 -11.16 -21.94 -13.42
CA GLN A 215 -12.57 -21.88 -13.02
C GLN A 215 -13.48 -21.39 -14.17
N MET A 216 -13.03 -20.40 -14.94
CA MET A 216 -13.75 -19.91 -16.14
C MET A 216 -13.95 -21.02 -17.18
N LYS A 217 -12.97 -21.92 -17.35
CA LYS A 217 -13.06 -23.03 -18.30
C LYS A 217 -13.98 -24.14 -17.80
N SER A 218 -13.95 -24.45 -16.50
CA SER A 218 -14.81 -25.51 -15.92
C SER A 218 -16.29 -25.14 -15.85
N GLY A 219 -16.65 -23.85 -15.79
CA GLY A 219 -18.04 -23.39 -15.78
C GLY A 219 -18.72 -23.31 -17.15
N ARG A 220 -18.06 -23.76 -18.23
CA ARG A 220 -18.58 -23.78 -19.61
C ARG A 220 -18.91 -25.20 -20.13
N LEU A 221 -18.98 -26.19 -19.25
CA LEU A 221 -19.50 -27.54 -19.51
C LEU A 221 -20.88 -27.67 -18.88
#